data_AF-A0A643K7K6-F1
#
_entry.id   AF-A0A643K7K6-F1
#
_cell.length_a   1.000
_cell.length_b   1.000
_cell.length_c   1.000
_cell.angle_alpha   90.00
_cell.angle_beta   90.00
_cell.angle_gamma   90.00
#
_symmetry.space_group_name_H-M   'P 1'
#
loop_
_entity.id
_entity.type
_entity.pdbx_description
1 polymer ?
#
loop_
_entity_poly.entity_id
_entity_poly.type
_entity_poly.pdbx_seq_one_letter_code
_entity_poly.pdbx_strand_id
1 'polypeptide(L)'
;MSDIEIPESHPRYQSLLTRHRIEEGVDKGITSRQGLIAQGRGEAFDYLLGERTIPSADDAARVAAAHLLLADHPVISVNGNVAALCPEEIVELADAVDADIEVNLFNRTDERMRAIVDHLREHGADEVKGLTADGRIPGIDHERAKVDADGIGTADVVVVPLEDGDRAEALGAMDKVEIVVDLNPMSRSAQVATVPIVDNIVRAVPNITAHARDLKDVSRDELEAIVTGFDAAAALDAAERAIRSGSDGDAGDGDDTDADTN
;
A
#
# COMPACT_ATOMS: atom_id res chain seq x y z
N MET A 1 29.28 -5.35 4.28
CA MET A 1 28.07 -6.18 4.30
C MET A 1 28.23 -7.13 5.46
N SER A 2 27.57 -6.87 6.59
CA SER A 2 27.38 -7.91 7.59
C SER A 2 26.15 -8.69 7.14
N ASP A 3 26.36 -9.86 6.57
CA ASP A 3 25.29 -10.85 6.38
C ASP A 3 24.79 -11.23 7.76
N ILE A 4 23.79 -10.50 8.25
CA ILE A 4 23.09 -10.89 9.47
C ILE A 4 22.15 -12.01 9.01
N GLU A 5 22.59 -13.25 9.17
CA GLU A 5 21.74 -14.43 9.05
C GLU A 5 20.73 -14.41 10.20
N ILE A 6 19.61 -13.71 9.99
CA ILE A 6 18.46 -13.77 10.89
C ILE A 6 17.78 -15.09 10.59
N PRO A 7 17.65 -16.02 11.55
CA PRO A 7 16.93 -17.26 11.30
C PRO A 7 15.49 -16.97 10.89
N GLU A 8 14.97 -17.63 9.85
CA GLU A 8 13.56 -17.51 9.45
C GLU A 8 12.59 -17.86 10.59
N SER A 9 13.03 -18.72 11.51
CA SER A 9 12.29 -19.08 12.73
C SER A 9 12.25 -17.97 13.78
N HIS A 10 12.96 -16.86 13.58
CA HIS A 10 12.98 -15.75 14.53
C HIS A 10 11.60 -15.06 14.53
N PRO A 11 10.97 -14.81 15.69
CA PRO A 11 9.62 -14.26 15.77
C PRO A 11 9.49 -12.85 15.18
N ARG A 12 10.61 -12.19 14.88
CA ARG A 12 10.68 -10.86 14.24
C ARG A 12 11.48 -10.86 12.94
N TYR A 13 11.62 -12.02 12.28
CA TYR A 13 12.40 -12.14 11.05
C TYR A 13 11.98 -11.09 10.01
N GLN A 14 10.68 -10.96 9.75
CA GLN A 14 10.14 -10.01 8.77
C GLN A 14 10.39 -8.54 9.14
N SER A 15 10.19 -8.15 10.40
CA SER A 15 10.50 -6.78 10.87
C SER A 15 11.99 -6.46 10.69
N LEU A 16 12.90 -7.38 11.00
CA LEU A 16 14.34 -7.11 10.86
C LEU A 16 14.79 -7.12 9.39
N LEU A 17 14.23 -7.98 8.55
CA LEU A 17 14.51 -8.02 7.12
C LEU A 17 14.09 -6.71 6.45
N THR A 18 12.89 -6.19 6.77
CA THR A 18 12.41 -4.92 6.21
C THR A 18 13.26 -3.72 6.64
N ARG A 19 13.82 -3.73 7.86
CA ARG A 19 14.79 -2.71 8.29
C ARG A 19 16.05 -2.72 7.43
N HIS A 20 16.63 -3.89 7.19
CA HIS A 20 17.81 -4.01 6.32
C HIS A 20 17.52 -3.59 4.89
N ARG A 21 16.36 -3.97 4.32
CA ARG A 21 15.93 -3.50 2.99
C ARG A 21 15.87 -1.98 2.90
N ILE A 22 15.30 -1.30 3.89
CA ILE A 22 15.23 0.17 3.91
C ILE A 22 16.63 0.79 4.09
N GLU A 23 17.48 0.24 4.97
CA GLU A 23 18.87 0.71 5.16
C GLU A 23 19.66 0.61 3.85
N GLU A 24 19.61 -0.54 3.18
CA GLU A 24 20.22 -0.72 1.86
C GLU A 24 19.62 0.21 0.81
N GLY A 25 18.31 0.44 0.85
CA GLY A 25 17.65 1.39 -0.04
C GLY A 25 18.18 2.82 0.15
N VAL A 26 18.57 3.21 1.37
CA VAL A 26 19.23 4.52 1.62
C VAL A 26 20.62 4.53 1.01
N ASP A 27 21.40 3.48 1.24
CA ASP A 27 22.77 3.36 0.73
C ASP A 27 22.83 3.33 -0.81
N LYS A 28 21.82 2.73 -1.45
CA LYS A 28 21.64 2.68 -2.92
C LYS A 28 21.02 3.97 -3.49
N GLY A 29 20.63 4.94 -2.65
CA GLY A 29 20.02 6.20 -3.08
C GLY A 29 18.57 6.09 -3.55
N ILE A 30 17.91 4.95 -3.33
CA ILE A 30 16.52 4.65 -3.71
C ILE A 30 15.57 5.29 -2.69
N THR A 31 15.83 5.11 -1.39
CA THR A 31 15.12 5.79 -0.31
C THR A 31 15.94 6.91 0.33
N SER A 32 15.29 7.73 1.15
CA SER A 32 15.89 8.85 1.85
C SER A 32 15.99 8.57 3.36
N ARG A 33 16.76 9.38 4.08
CA ARG A 33 16.79 9.30 5.55
C ARG A 33 15.42 9.56 6.19
N GLN A 34 14.55 10.33 5.55
CA GLN A 34 13.16 10.51 5.99
C GLN A 34 12.34 9.23 5.80
N GLY A 35 12.69 8.40 4.81
CA GLY A 35 12.11 7.08 4.56
C GLY A 35 12.33 6.10 5.72
N LEU A 36 13.51 6.15 6.37
CA LEU A 36 13.78 5.40 7.61
C LEU A 36 12.82 5.80 8.74
N ILE A 37 12.56 7.11 8.89
CA ILE A 37 11.63 7.62 9.91
C ILE A 37 10.21 7.16 9.58
N ALA A 38 9.81 7.22 8.31
CA ALA A 38 8.50 6.72 7.87
C ALA A 38 8.33 5.23 8.14
N GLN A 39 9.37 4.42 7.88
CA GLN A 39 9.37 3.00 8.22
C GLN A 39 9.14 2.77 9.71
N GLY A 40 9.88 3.48 10.57
CA GLY A 40 9.73 3.35 12.02
C GLY A 40 8.33 3.75 12.54
N ARG A 41 7.68 4.74 11.90
CA ARG A 41 6.26 5.06 12.21
C ARG A 41 5.34 3.89 11.84
N GLY A 42 5.54 3.31 10.65
CA GLY A 42 4.79 2.14 10.21
C GLY A 42 4.95 0.98 11.17
N GLU A 43 6.19 0.62 11.51
CA GLU A 43 6.47 -0.46 12.48
C GLU A 43 5.75 -0.24 13.82
N ALA A 44 5.70 0.99 14.33
CA ALA A 44 4.97 1.27 15.58
C ALA A 44 3.48 0.94 15.51
N PHE A 45 2.82 1.23 14.37
CA PHE A 45 1.42 0.83 14.16
C PHE A 45 1.28 -0.67 13.89
N ASP A 46 2.23 -1.27 13.18
CA ASP A 46 2.23 -2.71 12.93
C ASP A 46 2.31 -3.51 14.24
N TYR A 47 3.12 -3.04 15.21
CA TYR A 47 3.16 -3.58 16.57
C TYR A 47 1.78 -3.53 17.26
N LEU A 48 1.04 -2.44 17.11
CA LEU A 48 -0.29 -2.30 17.71
C LEU A 48 -1.34 -3.19 17.04
N LEU A 49 -1.17 -3.47 15.74
CA LEU A 49 -2.02 -4.36 14.96
C LEU A 49 -1.65 -5.84 15.11
N GLY A 50 -0.54 -6.14 15.78
CA GLY A 50 -0.04 -7.50 16.03
C GLY A 50 0.73 -8.11 14.86
N GLU A 51 1.32 -7.28 14.00
CA GLU A 51 2.18 -7.69 12.87
C GLU A 51 1.50 -8.69 11.90
N ARG A 52 0.19 -8.51 11.70
CA ARG A 52 -0.65 -9.39 10.87
C ARG A 52 -1.63 -8.57 10.01
N THR A 53 -2.09 -9.17 8.93
CA THR A 53 -3.25 -8.67 8.18
C THR A 53 -4.51 -8.88 9.01
N ILE A 54 -5.21 -7.79 9.33
CA ILE A 54 -6.50 -7.83 10.05
C ILE A 54 -7.65 -8.06 9.05
N PRO A 55 -8.83 -8.56 9.51
CA PRO A 55 -9.95 -8.84 8.61
C PRO A 55 -10.37 -7.66 7.74
N SER A 56 -10.47 -6.45 8.31
CA SER A 56 -10.84 -5.27 7.54
C SER A 56 -9.81 -4.86 6.48
N ALA A 57 -8.53 -5.19 6.69
CA ALA A 57 -7.48 -4.94 5.72
C ALA A 57 -7.48 -5.99 4.59
N ASP A 58 -7.82 -7.25 4.90
CA ASP A 58 -8.03 -8.29 3.89
C ASP A 58 -9.24 -7.96 2.99
N ASP A 59 -10.36 -7.55 3.60
CA ASP A 59 -11.54 -7.09 2.88
C ASP A 59 -11.22 -5.90 1.96
N ALA A 60 -10.46 -4.91 2.47
CA ALA A 60 -10.02 -3.76 1.67
C ALA A 60 -9.07 -4.16 0.53
N ALA A 61 -8.17 -5.14 0.74
CA ALA A 61 -7.30 -5.68 -0.31
C ALA A 61 -8.11 -6.35 -1.43
N ARG A 62 -9.16 -7.11 -1.08
CA ARG A 62 -10.10 -7.69 -2.04
C ARG A 62 -10.85 -6.63 -2.85
N VAL A 63 -11.27 -5.55 -2.21
CA VAL A 63 -11.95 -4.43 -2.87
C VAL A 63 -10.99 -3.66 -3.79
N ALA A 64 -9.75 -3.45 -3.36
CA ALA A 64 -8.70 -2.86 -4.20
C ALA A 64 -8.45 -3.69 -5.47
N ALA A 65 -8.35 -5.01 -5.34
CA ALA A 65 -8.23 -5.91 -6.49
C ALA A 65 -9.43 -5.78 -7.46
N ALA A 66 -10.66 -5.69 -6.94
CA ALA A 66 -11.84 -5.48 -7.77
C ALA A 66 -11.82 -4.13 -8.51
N HIS A 67 -11.41 -3.05 -7.85
CA HIS A 67 -11.22 -1.75 -8.50
C HIS A 67 -10.18 -1.81 -9.62
N LEU A 68 -9.03 -2.45 -9.38
CA LEU A 68 -7.96 -2.55 -10.36
C LEU A 68 -8.39 -3.37 -11.59
N LEU A 69 -9.12 -4.47 -11.41
CA LEU A 69 -9.64 -5.27 -12.52
C LEU A 69 -10.75 -4.59 -13.31
N LEU A 70 -11.45 -3.61 -12.72
CA LEU A 70 -12.48 -2.82 -13.39
C LEU A 70 -11.93 -1.58 -14.11
N ALA A 71 -10.70 -1.19 -13.79
CA ALA A 71 -10.08 0.05 -14.26
C ALA A 71 -9.79 0.01 -15.77
N ASP A 72 -9.94 1.16 -16.43
CA ASP A 72 -9.49 1.34 -17.81
C ASP A 72 -7.99 1.65 -17.86
N HIS A 73 -7.46 2.39 -16.86
CA HIS A 73 -6.06 2.82 -16.76
C HIS A 73 -5.54 2.74 -15.31
N PRO A 74 -5.34 1.54 -14.75
CA PRO A 74 -4.81 1.39 -13.41
C PRO A 74 -3.33 1.77 -13.35
N VAL A 75 -2.93 2.51 -12.32
CA VAL A 75 -1.53 2.90 -12.09
C VAL A 75 -1.09 2.59 -10.66
N ILE A 76 0.10 2.00 -10.52
CA ILE A 76 0.75 1.77 -9.23
C ILE A 76 1.85 2.82 -9.03
N SER A 77 1.64 3.74 -8.10
CA SER A 77 2.63 4.76 -7.74
C SER A 77 3.71 4.17 -6.84
N VAL A 78 4.97 4.31 -7.24
CA VAL A 78 6.12 3.77 -6.51
C VAL A 78 7.01 4.90 -5.99
N ASN A 79 7.11 5.01 -4.67
CA ASN A 79 8.10 5.85 -4.02
C ASN A 79 9.33 5.03 -3.58
N GLY A 80 10.33 5.70 -3.01
CA GLY A 80 11.57 5.04 -2.60
C GLY A 80 11.42 3.97 -1.51
N ASN A 81 10.44 4.08 -0.60
CA ASN A 81 10.21 3.03 0.40
C ASN A 81 9.56 1.81 -0.25
N VAL A 82 8.60 2.02 -1.15
CA VAL A 82 7.95 0.93 -1.91
C VAL A 82 8.99 0.16 -2.72
N ALA A 83 9.81 0.86 -3.50
CA ALA A 83 10.87 0.25 -4.30
C ALA A 83 11.92 -0.50 -3.46
N ALA A 84 12.18 -0.07 -2.22
CA ALA A 84 13.13 -0.75 -1.34
C ALA A 84 12.52 -1.98 -0.65
N LEU A 85 11.22 -1.96 -0.33
CA LEU A 85 10.59 -2.99 0.49
C LEU A 85 10.04 -4.17 -0.31
N CYS A 86 9.42 -3.90 -1.45
CA CYS A 86 8.68 -4.91 -2.22
C CYS A 86 8.70 -4.66 -3.74
N PRO A 87 9.89 -4.52 -4.38
CA PRO A 87 9.98 -4.23 -5.81
C PRO A 87 9.41 -5.34 -6.68
N GLU A 88 9.67 -6.62 -6.36
CA GLU A 88 9.18 -7.78 -7.13
C GLU A 88 7.66 -7.91 -6.99
N GLU A 89 7.13 -7.72 -5.78
CA GLU A 89 5.70 -7.86 -5.51
C GLU A 89 4.88 -6.74 -6.20
N ILE A 90 5.47 -5.57 -6.40
CA ILE A 90 4.86 -4.48 -7.19
C ILE A 90 4.76 -4.86 -8.66
N VAL A 91 5.82 -5.46 -9.22
CA VAL A 91 5.81 -5.96 -10.60
C VAL A 91 4.76 -7.05 -10.75
N GLU A 92 4.70 -8.00 -9.82
CA GLU A 92 3.69 -9.05 -9.84
C GLU A 92 2.26 -8.51 -9.74
N LEU A 93 2.02 -7.47 -8.93
CA LEU A 93 0.72 -6.83 -8.85
C LEU A 93 0.39 -6.14 -10.18
N ALA A 94 1.33 -5.38 -10.74
CA ALA A 94 1.16 -4.68 -12.01
C ALA A 94 0.76 -5.65 -13.13
N ASP A 95 1.49 -6.76 -13.27
CA ASP A 95 1.22 -7.81 -14.26
C ASP A 95 -0.14 -8.49 -14.05
N ALA A 96 -0.56 -8.66 -12.78
CA ALA A 96 -1.82 -9.33 -12.46
C ALA A 96 -3.05 -8.51 -12.86
N VAL A 97 -2.94 -7.18 -12.88
CA VAL A 97 -4.06 -6.25 -13.15
C VAL A 97 -3.84 -5.36 -14.38
N ASP A 98 -2.80 -5.61 -15.16
CA ASP A 98 -2.42 -4.82 -16.35
C ASP A 98 -2.25 -3.32 -16.03
N ALA A 99 -1.52 -3.02 -14.95
CA ALA A 99 -1.28 -1.65 -14.49
C ALA A 99 0.08 -1.10 -14.89
N ASP A 100 0.12 0.20 -15.18
CA ASP A 100 1.37 0.93 -15.32
C ASP A 100 2.04 1.11 -13.94
N ILE A 101 3.38 1.05 -13.91
CA ILE A 101 4.18 1.44 -12.74
C ILE A 101 4.73 2.84 -12.96
N GLU A 102 4.39 3.79 -12.08
CA GLU A 102 4.93 5.17 -12.13
C GLU A 102 5.75 5.52 -10.89
N VAL A 103 7.02 5.88 -11.08
CA VAL A 103 7.83 6.39 -9.97
C VAL A 103 7.39 7.80 -9.60
N ASN A 104 7.01 8.00 -8.35
CA ASN A 104 6.63 9.31 -7.83
C ASN A 104 7.29 9.63 -6.49
N LEU A 105 7.83 10.85 -6.35
CA LEU A 105 8.65 11.25 -5.21
C LEU A 105 8.32 12.65 -4.72
N PHE A 106 8.25 12.80 -3.39
CA PHE A 106 8.19 14.10 -2.72
C PHE A 106 9.43 14.97 -2.99
N ASN A 107 10.63 14.39 -2.84
CA ASN A 107 11.92 15.04 -3.09
C ASN A 107 12.52 14.48 -4.38
N ARG A 108 12.00 14.94 -5.52
CA ARG A 108 12.43 14.51 -6.84
C ARG A 108 13.84 15.01 -7.16
N THR A 109 14.74 14.09 -7.49
CA THR A 109 16.00 14.38 -8.19
C THR A 109 16.17 13.40 -9.32
N ASP A 110 16.75 13.83 -10.45
CA ASP A 110 16.92 12.95 -11.61
C ASP A 110 17.77 11.71 -11.29
N GLU A 111 18.74 11.85 -10.39
CA GLU A 111 19.57 10.74 -9.92
C GLU A 111 18.75 9.69 -9.18
N ARG A 112 17.93 10.13 -8.21
CA ARG A 112 17.10 9.22 -7.41
C ARG A 112 15.99 8.58 -8.24
N MET A 113 15.38 9.33 -9.15
CA MET A 113 14.38 8.80 -10.08
C MET A 113 14.98 7.66 -10.92
N ARG A 114 16.17 7.85 -11.50
CA ARG A 114 16.86 6.80 -12.27
C ARG A 114 17.23 5.60 -11.40
N ALA A 115 17.75 5.84 -10.20
CA ALA A 115 18.10 4.75 -9.28
C ALA A 115 16.89 3.86 -8.96
N ILE A 116 15.70 4.45 -8.75
CA ILE A 116 14.47 3.69 -8.51
C ILE A 116 14.02 2.93 -9.78
N VAL A 117 14.02 3.60 -10.94
CA VAL A 117 13.62 2.97 -12.21
C VAL A 117 14.53 1.79 -12.55
N ASP A 118 15.85 1.97 -12.44
CA ASP A 118 16.82 0.91 -12.70
C ASP A 118 16.65 -0.24 -11.70
N HIS A 119 16.41 0.07 -10.43
CA HIS A 119 16.13 -0.94 -9.42
C HIS A 119 14.85 -1.75 -9.73
N LEU A 120 13.76 -1.10 -10.12
CA LEU A 120 12.52 -1.81 -10.50
C LEU A 120 12.73 -2.71 -11.72
N ARG A 121 13.50 -2.25 -12.71
CA ARG A 121 13.88 -3.05 -13.89
C ARG A 121 14.73 -4.27 -13.54
N GLU A 122 15.66 -4.12 -12.61
CA GLU A 122 16.45 -5.25 -12.08
C GLU A 122 15.56 -6.31 -11.41
N HIS A 123 14.38 -5.92 -10.92
CA HIS A 123 13.39 -6.80 -10.30
C HIS A 123 12.23 -7.18 -11.24
N GLY A 124 12.39 -6.96 -12.54
CA GLY A 124 11.47 -7.49 -13.57
C GLY A 124 10.47 -6.49 -14.14
N ALA A 125 10.51 -5.21 -13.77
CA ALA A 125 9.64 -4.22 -14.39
C ALA A 125 10.08 -3.95 -15.84
N ASP A 126 9.21 -4.22 -16.82
CA ASP A 126 9.50 -3.95 -18.24
C ASP A 126 9.48 -2.45 -18.55
N GLU A 127 8.36 -1.79 -18.25
CA GLU A 127 8.16 -0.35 -18.44
C GLU A 127 7.91 0.34 -17.10
N VAL A 128 8.58 1.48 -16.89
CA VAL A 128 8.45 2.28 -15.66
C VAL A 128 8.35 3.75 -16.05
N LYS A 129 7.22 4.37 -15.67
CA LYS A 129 6.90 5.79 -15.89
C LYS A 129 7.46 6.67 -14.78
N GLY A 130 7.32 7.98 -14.97
CA GLY A 130 7.61 9.03 -13.99
C GLY A 130 8.83 9.88 -14.35
N LEU A 131 9.65 9.47 -15.33
CA LEU A 131 10.85 10.24 -15.73
C LEU A 131 10.51 11.49 -16.53
N THR A 132 9.42 11.49 -17.31
CA THR A 132 9.04 12.59 -18.20
C THR A 132 8.47 13.77 -17.41
N ALA A 133 7.56 13.49 -16.48
CA ALA A 133 6.91 14.44 -15.60
C ALA A 133 6.26 15.64 -16.34
N ASP A 134 5.57 15.37 -17.44
CA ASP A 134 4.91 16.36 -18.30
C ASP A 134 3.45 16.66 -17.91
N GLY A 135 2.90 15.95 -16.93
CA GLY A 135 1.63 16.21 -16.29
C GLY A 135 1.75 16.93 -14.93
N ARG A 136 0.62 17.45 -14.43
CA ARG A 136 0.54 18.08 -13.11
C ARG A 136 -0.75 17.78 -12.38
N ILE A 137 -0.62 17.39 -11.12
CA ILE A 137 -1.71 17.38 -10.13
C ILE A 137 -1.98 18.82 -9.66
N PRO A 138 -3.21 19.35 -9.81
CA PRO A 138 -3.56 20.68 -9.31
C PRO A 138 -3.48 20.78 -7.78
N GLY A 139 -3.19 21.98 -7.26
CA GLY A 139 -3.33 22.26 -5.82
C GLY A 139 -2.17 21.83 -4.91
N ILE A 140 -1.12 21.18 -5.45
CA ILE A 140 0.08 20.80 -4.68
C ILE A 140 1.35 21.51 -5.17
N ASP A 141 2.38 21.54 -4.32
CA ASP A 141 3.64 22.25 -4.60
C ASP A 141 4.31 21.78 -5.90
N HIS A 142 5.00 22.71 -6.57
CA HIS A 142 5.44 22.57 -7.96
C HIS A 142 6.21 21.29 -8.31
N GLU A 143 7.04 20.76 -7.40
CA GLU A 143 7.78 19.50 -7.62
C GLU A 143 6.98 18.26 -7.25
N ARG A 144 6.10 18.35 -6.24
CA ARG A 144 5.19 17.26 -5.80
C ARG A 144 4.03 17.04 -6.76
N ALA A 145 3.69 18.07 -7.52
CA ALA A 145 2.66 18.07 -8.55
C ALA A 145 3.01 17.22 -9.78
N LYS A 146 4.29 16.95 -10.02
CA LYS A 146 4.75 16.33 -11.26
C LYS A 146 4.34 14.86 -11.35
N VAL A 147 3.73 14.51 -12.47
CA VAL A 147 3.32 13.16 -12.86
C VAL A 147 3.55 12.98 -14.35
N ASP A 148 3.60 11.75 -14.84
CA ASP A 148 3.55 11.52 -16.29
C ASP A 148 2.09 11.72 -16.77
N ALA A 149 1.93 12.48 -17.86
CA ALA A 149 0.61 12.80 -18.38
C ALA A 149 -0.15 11.56 -18.85
N ASP A 150 0.57 10.57 -19.36
CA ASP A 150 0.08 9.26 -19.80
C ASP A 150 0.16 8.17 -18.71
N GLY A 151 0.51 8.54 -17.47
CA GLY A 151 0.47 7.68 -16.29
C GLY A 151 -0.62 8.14 -15.32
N ILE A 152 -0.24 8.58 -14.11
CA ILE A 152 -1.16 9.10 -13.09
C ILE A 152 -2.04 10.22 -13.65
N GLY A 153 -1.56 11.00 -14.63
CA GLY A 153 -2.35 12.01 -15.33
C GLY A 153 -3.69 11.48 -15.87
N THR A 154 -3.66 10.38 -16.62
CA THR A 154 -4.83 9.75 -17.25
C THR A 154 -5.49 8.64 -16.45
N ALA A 155 -4.86 8.17 -15.38
CA ALA A 155 -5.38 7.08 -14.55
C ALA A 155 -6.78 7.32 -13.98
N ASP A 156 -7.61 6.30 -13.96
CA ASP A 156 -8.91 6.28 -13.26
C ASP A 156 -8.80 5.64 -11.87
N VAL A 157 -7.90 4.66 -11.70
CA VAL A 157 -7.56 4.05 -10.40
C VAL A 157 -6.06 4.18 -10.13
N VAL A 158 -5.69 4.66 -8.94
CA VAL A 158 -4.29 4.80 -8.53
C VAL A 158 -4.03 4.13 -7.18
N VAL A 159 -3.05 3.23 -7.13
CA VAL A 159 -2.51 2.70 -5.87
C VAL A 159 -1.39 3.63 -5.40
N VAL A 160 -1.51 4.16 -4.18
CA VAL A 160 -0.50 5.06 -3.58
C VAL A 160 -0.09 4.57 -2.18
N PRO A 161 0.89 3.66 -2.10
CA PRO A 161 1.38 3.16 -0.82
C PRO A 161 2.27 4.18 -0.11
N LEU A 162 2.15 4.29 1.22
CA LEU A 162 3.03 5.10 2.06
C LEU A 162 3.12 6.58 1.61
N GLU A 163 1.99 7.15 1.19
CA GLU A 163 1.90 8.47 0.55
C GLU A 163 1.66 9.62 1.54
N ASP A 164 1.95 10.85 1.11
CA ASP A 164 1.61 12.07 1.85
C ASP A 164 0.11 12.43 1.71
N GLY A 165 -0.44 13.04 2.78
CA GLY A 165 -1.87 13.37 2.79
C GLY A 165 -2.29 14.47 1.82
N ASP A 166 -1.38 15.40 1.48
CA ASP A 166 -1.71 16.50 0.56
C ASP A 166 -1.95 15.96 -0.86
N ARG A 167 -1.17 14.95 -1.26
CA ARG A 167 -1.26 14.32 -2.57
C ARG A 167 -2.47 13.40 -2.67
N ALA A 168 -2.78 12.67 -1.60
CA ALA A 168 -3.99 11.86 -1.52
C ALA A 168 -5.25 12.71 -1.72
N GLU A 169 -5.36 13.82 -0.97
CA GLU A 169 -6.45 14.79 -1.13
C GLU A 169 -6.54 15.34 -2.57
N ALA A 170 -5.40 15.63 -3.19
CA ALA A 170 -5.35 16.19 -4.54
C ALA A 170 -5.74 15.18 -5.63
N LEU A 171 -5.39 13.90 -5.48
CA LEU A 171 -5.84 12.83 -6.38
C LEU A 171 -7.34 12.59 -6.26
N GLY A 172 -7.88 12.58 -5.02
CA GLY A 172 -9.32 12.49 -4.79
C GLY A 172 -10.09 13.67 -5.41
N ALA A 173 -9.53 14.87 -5.37
CA ALA A 173 -10.12 16.05 -6.03
C ALA A 173 -10.11 15.98 -7.57
N MET A 174 -9.40 15.01 -8.16
CA MET A 174 -9.40 14.73 -9.60
C MET A 174 -10.36 13.60 -9.98
N ASP A 175 -11.28 13.21 -9.09
CA ASP A 175 -12.25 12.12 -9.28
C ASP A 175 -11.59 10.76 -9.57
N LYS A 176 -10.33 10.57 -9.13
CA LYS A 176 -9.61 9.29 -9.23
C LYS A 176 -9.98 8.41 -8.05
N VAL A 177 -10.13 7.11 -8.29
CA VAL A 177 -10.22 6.12 -7.21
C VAL A 177 -8.83 5.94 -6.62
N GLU A 178 -8.70 6.25 -5.33
CA GLU A 178 -7.43 6.14 -4.62
C GLU A 178 -7.43 4.93 -3.69
N ILE A 179 -6.47 4.03 -3.91
CA ILE A 179 -6.19 2.87 -3.06
C ILE A 179 -4.92 3.18 -2.25
N VAL A 180 -5.07 3.38 -0.93
CA VAL A 180 -3.98 3.74 -0.04
C VAL A 180 -3.58 2.53 0.81
N VAL A 181 -2.29 2.23 0.86
CA VAL A 181 -1.72 1.29 1.84
C VAL A 181 -0.97 2.09 2.89
N ASP A 182 -1.52 2.14 4.10
CA ASP A 182 -0.93 2.85 5.25
C ASP A 182 -1.33 2.18 6.57
N LEU A 183 -0.33 1.85 7.40
CA LEU A 183 -0.53 1.24 8.71
C LEU A 183 -1.22 2.17 9.72
N ASN A 184 -1.22 3.48 9.49
CA ASN A 184 -1.88 4.44 10.36
C ASN A 184 -3.31 4.74 9.85
N PRO A 185 -4.37 4.20 10.48
CA PRO A 185 -5.75 4.47 10.04
C PRO A 185 -6.16 5.94 10.24
N MET A 186 -5.43 6.70 11.06
CA MET A 186 -5.73 8.12 11.33
C MET A 186 -4.87 9.06 10.47
N SER A 187 -4.09 8.54 9.52
CA SER A 187 -3.33 9.40 8.61
C SER A 187 -4.28 10.14 7.68
N ARG A 188 -3.87 11.35 7.24
CA ARG A 188 -4.69 12.12 6.29
C ARG A 188 -4.94 11.34 5.00
N SER A 189 -3.94 10.63 4.48
CA SER A 189 -4.07 9.79 3.29
C SER A 189 -5.07 8.66 3.49
N ALA A 190 -4.99 7.92 4.61
CA ALA A 190 -5.96 6.85 4.90
C ALA A 190 -7.40 7.38 5.04
N GLN A 191 -7.57 8.58 5.62
CA GLN A 191 -8.89 9.17 5.86
C GLN A 191 -9.59 9.70 4.59
N VAL A 192 -8.84 9.99 3.53
CA VAL A 192 -9.40 10.50 2.26
C VAL A 192 -9.45 9.46 1.14
N ALA A 193 -8.78 8.32 1.33
CA ALA A 193 -8.72 7.24 0.37
C ALA A 193 -10.11 6.68 0.04
N THR A 194 -10.32 6.28 -1.22
CA THR A 194 -11.49 5.48 -1.59
C THR A 194 -11.40 4.09 -0.97
N VAL A 195 -10.21 3.50 -0.96
CA VAL A 195 -9.93 2.20 -0.34
C VAL A 195 -8.71 2.31 0.57
N PRO A 196 -8.88 2.54 1.88
CA PRO A 196 -7.79 2.49 2.84
C PRO A 196 -7.50 1.04 3.28
N ILE A 197 -6.29 0.57 2.99
CA ILE A 197 -5.79 -0.73 3.42
C ILE A 197 -4.83 -0.51 4.59
N VAL A 198 -5.32 -0.80 5.79
CA VAL A 198 -4.55 -0.65 7.03
C VAL A 198 -3.71 -1.90 7.31
N ASP A 199 -2.67 -2.07 6.52
CA ASP A 199 -1.75 -3.20 6.61
C ASP A 199 -0.33 -2.82 6.17
N ASN A 200 0.64 -3.66 6.51
CA ASN A 200 2.02 -3.47 6.09
C ASN A 200 2.14 -3.76 4.58
N ILE A 201 2.81 -2.90 3.83
CA ILE A 201 2.96 -3.03 2.37
C ILE A 201 3.49 -4.40 1.93
N VAL A 202 4.40 -5.01 2.72
CA VAL A 202 4.97 -6.33 2.41
C VAL A 202 3.97 -7.48 2.55
N ARG A 203 2.81 -7.23 3.19
CA ARG A 203 1.67 -8.16 3.25
C ARG A 203 0.56 -7.72 2.30
N ALA A 204 0.26 -6.42 2.28
CA ALA A 204 -0.84 -5.86 1.52
C ALA A 204 -0.70 -6.07 0.01
N VAL A 205 0.47 -5.77 -0.58
CA VAL A 205 0.67 -5.87 -2.03
C VAL A 205 0.50 -7.31 -2.51
N PRO A 206 1.19 -8.32 -1.93
CA PRO A 206 0.92 -9.73 -2.25
C PRO A 206 -0.54 -10.14 -2.07
N ASN A 207 -1.21 -9.63 -1.04
CA ASN A 207 -2.60 -9.98 -0.76
C ASN A 207 -3.55 -9.42 -1.82
N ILE A 208 -3.36 -8.16 -2.26
CA ILE A 208 -4.10 -7.59 -3.39
C ILE A 208 -3.86 -8.43 -4.65
N THR A 209 -2.61 -8.83 -4.92
CA THR A 209 -2.28 -9.68 -6.06
C THR A 209 -2.98 -11.04 -5.99
N ALA A 210 -3.06 -11.66 -4.81
CA ALA A 210 -3.77 -12.91 -4.61
C ALA A 210 -5.27 -12.75 -4.90
N HIS A 211 -5.91 -11.73 -4.32
CA HIS A 211 -7.32 -11.42 -4.61
C HIS A 211 -7.56 -11.10 -6.08
N ALA A 212 -6.65 -10.38 -6.75
CA ALA A 212 -6.77 -10.08 -8.18
C ALA A 212 -6.72 -11.36 -9.03
N ARG A 213 -5.87 -12.33 -8.67
CA ARG A 213 -5.81 -13.63 -9.35
C ARG A 213 -7.09 -14.43 -9.12
N ASP A 214 -7.64 -14.42 -7.90
CA ASP A 214 -8.88 -15.11 -7.55
C ASP A 214 -10.13 -14.49 -8.22
N LEU A 215 -10.11 -13.17 -8.41
CA LEU A 215 -11.21 -12.40 -8.99
C LEU A 215 -11.14 -12.28 -10.52
N LYS A 216 -10.07 -12.74 -11.17
CA LYS A 216 -9.80 -12.52 -12.60
C LYS A 216 -10.93 -13.00 -13.53
N ASP A 217 -11.60 -14.09 -13.17
CA ASP A 217 -12.68 -14.69 -13.97
C ASP A 217 -14.09 -14.37 -13.43
N VAL A 218 -14.19 -13.49 -12.42
CA VAL A 218 -15.47 -13.05 -11.84
C VAL A 218 -16.15 -12.06 -12.78
N SER A 219 -17.49 -12.07 -12.82
CA SER A 219 -18.22 -11.18 -13.74
C SER A 219 -18.09 -9.71 -13.33
N ARG A 220 -18.19 -8.82 -14.32
CA ARG A 220 -18.15 -7.36 -14.08
C ARG A 220 -19.19 -6.93 -13.03
N ASP A 221 -20.42 -7.41 -13.13
CA ASP A 221 -21.51 -7.09 -12.18
C ASP A 221 -21.16 -7.51 -10.74
N GLU A 222 -20.48 -8.64 -10.57
CA GLU A 222 -20.01 -9.12 -9.26
C GLU A 222 -18.85 -8.27 -8.73
N LEU A 223 -17.89 -7.87 -9.57
CA LEU A 223 -16.82 -6.94 -9.19
C LEU A 223 -17.39 -5.57 -8.78
N GLU A 224 -18.36 -5.05 -9.53
CA GLU A 224 -19.05 -3.79 -9.22
C GLU A 224 -19.82 -3.89 -7.88
N ALA A 225 -20.41 -5.06 -7.58
CA ALA A 225 -21.05 -5.31 -6.29
C ALA A 225 -20.04 -5.33 -5.12
N ILE A 226 -18.83 -5.87 -5.32
CA ILE A 226 -17.75 -5.84 -4.32
C ILE A 226 -17.38 -4.40 -4.00
N VAL A 227 -17.13 -3.60 -5.04
CA VAL A 227 -16.76 -2.18 -4.91
C VAL A 227 -17.87 -1.38 -4.21
N THR A 228 -19.12 -1.53 -4.68
CA THR A 228 -20.26 -0.78 -4.14
C THR A 228 -20.62 -1.16 -2.70
N GLY A 229 -20.30 -2.39 -2.30
CA GLY A 229 -20.55 -2.90 -0.95
C GLY A 229 -19.51 -2.47 0.08
N PHE A 230 -18.42 -1.81 -0.31
CA PHE A 230 -17.34 -1.43 0.59
C PHE A 230 -17.65 -0.12 1.34
N ASP A 231 -17.38 -0.12 2.64
CA ASP A 231 -17.48 1.07 3.50
C ASP A 231 -16.10 1.39 4.08
N ALA A 232 -15.44 2.40 3.51
CA ALA A 232 -14.11 2.84 3.91
C ALA A 232 -14.08 3.32 5.37
N ALA A 233 -15.12 4.00 5.84
CA ALA A 233 -15.20 4.49 7.21
C ALA A 233 -15.32 3.31 8.20
N ALA A 234 -16.12 2.30 7.86
CA ALA A 234 -16.23 1.08 8.65
C ALA A 234 -14.91 0.31 8.71
N ALA A 235 -14.14 0.27 7.62
CA ALA A 235 -12.83 -0.38 7.56
C ALA A 235 -11.80 0.33 8.45
N LEU A 236 -11.74 1.66 8.42
CA LEU A 236 -10.90 2.47 9.29
C LEU A 236 -11.28 2.32 10.77
N ASP A 237 -12.57 2.39 11.08
CA ASP A 237 -13.10 2.18 12.42
C ASP A 237 -12.76 0.78 12.97
N ALA A 238 -12.79 -0.25 12.12
CA ALA A 238 -12.41 -1.61 12.48
C ALA A 238 -10.91 -1.70 12.80
N ALA A 239 -10.05 -1.06 12.00
CA ALA A 239 -8.62 -1.00 12.26
C ALA A 239 -8.29 -0.25 13.56
N GLU A 240 -8.97 0.88 13.81
CA GLU A 240 -8.83 1.61 15.08
C GLU A 240 -9.27 0.79 16.28
N ARG A 241 -10.39 0.05 16.16
CA ARG A 241 -10.83 -0.88 17.21
C ARG A 241 -9.78 -1.95 17.47
N ALA A 242 -9.21 -2.55 16.42
CA ALA A 242 -8.15 -3.56 16.55
C ALA A 242 -6.92 -3.01 17.32
N ILE A 243 -6.49 -1.79 17.01
CA ILE A 243 -5.42 -1.11 17.74
C ILE A 243 -5.76 -0.92 19.22
N ARG A 244 -7.01 -0.54 19.54
CA ARG A 244 -7.45 -0.27 20.92
C ARG A 244 -7.68 -1.55 21.74
N SER A 245 -8.14 -2.63 21.12
CA SER A 245 -8.40 -3.90 21.80
C SER A 245 -7.14 -4.74 22.02
N GLY A 246 -6.07 -4.48 21.26
CA GLY A 246 -4.89 -5.33 21.24
C GLY A 246 -5.18 -6.70 20.62
N SER A 247 -4.15 -7.56 20.62
CA SER A 247 -4.19 -8.92 20.06
C SER A 247 -5.07 -9.92 20.83
N ASP A 248 -5.59 -9.53 22.01
CA ASP A 248 -6.32 -10.42 22.93
C ASP A 248 -7.86 -10.40 22.74
N GLY A 249 -8.37 -9.65 21.75
CA GLY A 249 -9.81 -9.57 21.45
C GLY A 249 -10.46 -10.87 20.95
N ASP A 250 -9.70 -11.95 20.80
CA ASP A 250 -10.19 -13.29 20.43
C ASP A 250 -10.24 -14.25 21.64
N ALA A 251 -9.98 -13.76 22.85
CA ALA A 251 -10.14 -14.54 24.07
C ALA A 251 -11.61 -14.59 24.52
N GLY A 252 -12.37 -15.48 23.88
CA GLY A 252 -13.49 -16.21 24.47
C GLY A 252 -14.71 -15.40 24.90
N ASP A 253 -15.77 -15.49 24.10
CA ASP A 253 -17.13 -15.50 24.61
C ASP A 253 -17.25 -16.74 25.52
N GLY A 254 -16.84 -16.56 26.78
CA GLY A 254 -16.89 -17.57 27.81
C GLY A 254 -18.33 -17.77 28.22
N ASP A 255 -18.90 -18.85 27.67
CA ASP A 255 -20.02 -19.65 28.14
C ASP A 255 -20.45 -19.32 29.59
N ASP A 256 -21.36 -18.37 29.75
CA ASP A 256 -22.07 -18.12 31.01
C ASP A 256 -23.33 -19.00 31.02
N THR A 257 -23.13 -20.31 30.88
CA THR A 257 -24.11 -21.32 31.28
C THR A 257 -23.80 -21.80 32.68
N ASP A 258 -24.70 -21.42 33.59
CA ASP A 258 -25.22 -22.19 34.72
C ASP A 258 -25.24 -21.40 36.03
N ALA A 259 -26.43 -20.96 36.44
CA ALA A 259 -27.08 -21.55 37.62
C ALA A 259 -28.46 -20.92 37.81
N ASP A 260 -29.44 -21.38 37.04
CA ASP A 260 -30.84 -21.41 37.49
C ASP A 260 -31.20 -22.89 37.67
N THR A 261 -31.17 -23.38 38.92
CA THR A 261 -32.08 -24.44 39.42
C THR A 261 -31.79 -24.80 40.89
N ASN A 262 -32.82 -24.55 41.69
CA ASN A 262 -33.14 -25.05 43.04
C ASN A 262 -32.39 -24.50 44.26
#